data_AF-A0A937V453-F1
#
_entry.id   AF-A0A937V453-F1
#
_cell.length_a   1.000
_cell.length_b   1.000
_cell.length_c   1.000
_cell.angle_alpha   90.00
_cell.angle_beta   90.00
_cell.angle_gamma   90.00
#
_symmetry.space_group_name_H-M   'P 1'
#
loop_
_entity.id
_entity.type
_entity.pdbx_description
1 polymer ?
#
loop_
_entity_poly.entity_id
_entity_poly.type
_entity_poly.pdbx_seq_one_letter_code
_entity_poly.pdbx_strand_id
1 'polypeptide(L)'
;MKSWSYGINPIYEKASIHLEERSWWVFVIDRIVEFLCGLVPAISLPKFKIRLKERVDVEFNEGSEWTTLKDWYGDLGQAFHCFVHTPVFNFCQSRMRCKYFAIEYKKAKELFYEQDNDFWDKEILDA
;
A
#
# COMPACT_ATOMS: atom_id res chain seq x y z
N MET A 1 1.47 -12.89 -14.48
CA MET A 1 1.55 -11.44 -14.73
C MET A 1 2.83 -10.93 -14.09
N LYS A 2 3.52 -10.00 -14.74
CA LYS A 2 4.74 -9.39 -14.21
C LYS A 2 4.57 -7.88 -14.27
N SER A 3 4.80 -7.21 -13.16
CA SER A 3 4.96 -5.75 -13.08
C SER A 3 6.40 -5.47 -12.69
N TRP A 4 6.98 -4.43 -13.27
CA TRP A 4 8.28 -3.95 -12.83
C TRP A 4 8.18 -2.46 -12.54
N SER A 5 8.97 -2.02 -11.57
CA SER A 5 9.22 -0.63 -11.27
C SER A 5 10.72 -0.46 -11.05
N TYR A 6 11.20 0.78 -11.11
CA TYR A 6 12.55 1.10 -10.72
C TYR A 6 12.53 2.19 -9.66
N GLY A 7 13.52 2.16 -8.78
CA GLY A 7 13.72 3.14 -7.73
C GLY A 7 15.14 3.66 -7.80
N ILE A 8 15.29 4.97 -7.63
CA ILE A 8 16.58 5.64 -7.63
C ILE A 8 16.78 6.37 -6.30
N ASN A 9 18.04 6.53 -5.93
CA ASN A 9 18.46 7.34 -4.80
C ASN A 9 19.67 8.16 -5.27
N PRO A 10 19.47 9.45 -5.59
CA PRO A 10 20.54 10.30 -6.12
C PRO A 10 21.64 10.56 -5.08
N ILE A 11 21.27 10.72 -3.80
CA ILE A 11 22.21 11.03 -2.70
C ILE A 11 23.30 9.95 -2.56
N TYR A 12 22.92 8.68 -2.69
CA TYR A 12 23.85 7.56 -2.58
C TYR A 12 24.25 6.97 -3.94
N GLU A 13 23.86 7.60 -5.04
CA GLU A 13 24.03 7.11 -6.43
C GLU A 13 23.65 5.63 -6.60
N LYS A 14 22.53 5.22 -5.99
CA LYS A 14 22.02 3.84 -6.08
C LYS A 14 20.76 3.80 -6.91
N ALA A 15 20.60 2.74 -7.66
CA ALA A 15 19.37 2.45 -8.37
C ALA A 15 19.02 0.97 -8.27
N SER A 16 17.75 0.67 -8.52
CA SER A 16 17.27 -0.69 -8.44
C SER A 16 16.03 -0.91 -9.28
N ILE A 17 15.87 -2.16 -9.71
CA ILE A 17 14.68 -2.65 -10.38
C ILE A 17 13.97 -3.59 -9.42
N HIS A 18 12.69 -3.33 -9.21
CA HIS A 18 11.78 -4.17 -8.46
C HIS A 18 10.86 -4.88 -9.44
N LEU A 19 10.93 -6.21 -9.49
CA LEU A 19 10.09 -7.05 -10.32
C LEU A 19 9.12 -7.85 -9.43
N GLU A 20 7.84 -7.65 -9.67
CA GLU A 20 6.74 -8.35 -9.01
C GLU A 20 6.15 -9.39 -9.95
N GLU A 21 6.20 -10.66 -9.55
CA GLU A 21 5.60 -11.77 -10.29
C GLU A 21 4.40 -12.31 -9.50
N ARG A 22 3.21 -12.28 -10.11
CA ARG A 22 1.98 -12.84 -9.52
C ARG A 22 1.13 -13.56 -10.56
N SER A 23 0.35 -14.53 -10.10
CA SER A 23 -0.66 -15.17 -10.96
C SER A 23 -1.72 -14.15 -11.39
N TRP A 24 -2.23 -14.26 -12.62
CA TRP A 24 -3.19 -13.28 -13.15
C TRP A 24 -4.45 -13.18 -12.27
N TRP A 25 -4.92 -14.30 -11.73
CA TRP A 25 -6.11 -14.34 -10.88
C TRP A 25 -5.89 -13.62 -9.54
N VAL A 26 -4.67 -13.63 -8.99
CA VAL A 26 -4.32 -12.89 -7.76
C VAL A 26 -4.47 -11.38 -8.01
N PHE A 27 -3.96 -10.91 -9.16
CA PHE A 27 -4.15 -9.51 -9.58
C PHE A 27 -5.62 -9.16 -9.74
N VAL A 28 -6.42 -10.03 -10.37
CA VAL A 28 -7.85 -9.79 -10.58
C VAL A 28 -8.59 -9.69 -9.25
N ILE A 29 -8.33 -10.59 -8.30
CA ILE A 29 -8.96 -10.54 -6.97
C ILE A 29 -8.60 -9.24 -6.24
N ASP A 30 -7.32 -8.90 -6.21
CA ASP A 30 -6.80 -7.66 -5.60
C ASP A 30 -7.53 -6.42 -6.16
N ARG A 31 -7.61 -6.31 -7.49
CA ARG A 31 -8.29 -5.20 -8.17
C ARG A 31 -9.80 -5.19 -7.98
N ILE A 32 -10.46 -6.33 -7.93
CA ILE A 32 -11.90 -6.40 -7.65
C ILE A 32 -12.19 -5.89 -6.25
N VAL A 33 -11.43 -6.30 -5.24
CA VAL A 33 -11.69 -5.88 -3.86
C VAL A 33 -11.34 -4.41 -3.65
N GLU A 34 -10.26 -3.92 -4.27
CA GLU A 34 -9.94 -2.48 -4.30
C GLU A 34 -11.07 -1.67 -4.95
N PHE A 35 -11.58 -2.12 -6.10
CA PHE A 35 -12.70 -1.48 -6.79
C PHE A 35 -13.98 -1.48 -5.94
N LEU A 36 -14.34 -2.63 -5.35
CA LEU A 36 -15.49 -2.73 -4.45
C LEU A 36 -15.34 -1.79 -3.26
N CYS A 37 -14.12 -1.64 -2.74
CA CYS A 37 -13.85 -0.71 -1.65
C CYS A 37 -14.13 0.74 -2.06
N GLY A 38 -13.75 1.15 -3.27
CA GLY A 38 -14.09 2.47 -3.82
C GLY A 38 -15.59 2.70 -4.04
N LEU A 39 -16.39 1.63 -4.08
CA LEU A 39 -17.86 1.71 -4.18
C LEU A 39 -18.56 1.73 -2.82
N VAL A 40 -17.88 1.37 -1.72
CA VAL A 40 -18.50 1.38 -0.39
C VAL A 40 -18.75 2.83 0.01
N PRO A 41 -20.00 3.22 0.31
CA PRO A 41 -20.29 4.58 0.70
C PRO A 41 -19.69 4.87 2.09
N ALA A 42 -19.13 6.07 2.27
CA ALA A 42 -18.56 6.55 3.53
C ALA A 42 -19.66 6.96 4.53
N ILE A 43 -20.56 6.03 4.84
CA ILE A 43 -21.61 6.23 5.84
C ILE A 43 -20.96 6.08 7.21
N SER A 44 -20.96 7.17 7.99
CA SER A 44 -20.46 7.16 9.36
C SER A 44 -21.13 6.04 10.17
N LEU A 45 -20.31 5.29 10.91
CA LEU A 45 -20.82 4.26 11.80
C LEU A 45 -21.60 4.88 12.97
N PRO A 46 -22.55 4.14 13.55
CA PRO A 46 -23.26 4.60 14.74
C PRO A 46 -22.32 4.68 15.95
N LYS A 47 -22.61 5.57 16.90
CA LYS A 47 -21.86 5.69 18.17
C LYS A 47 -22.22 4.59 19.18
N PHE A 48 -22.33 3.34 18.74
CA PHE A 48 -22.55 2.23 19.66
C PHE A 48 -21.27 1.93 20.42
N LYS A 49 -21.39 1.85 21.75
CA LYS A 49 -20.26 1.53 22.62
C LYS A 49 -19.79 0.10 22.38
N ILE A 50 -18.49 -0.05 22.19
CA ILE A 50 -17.81 -1.34 22.10
C ILE A 50 -16.74 -1.42 23.18
N ARG A 51 -16.46 -2.64 23.63
CA ARG A 51 -15.40 -2.92 24.60
C ARG A 51 -14.19 -3.48 23.88
N LEU A 52 -13.04 -2.82 24.04
CA LEU A 52 -11.74 -3.29 23.58
C LEU A 52 -11.26 -4.40 24.52
N LYS A 53 -10.75 -5.49 23.94
CA LYS A 53 -10.33 -6.68 24.71
C LYS A 53 -8.82 -6.82 24.77
N GLU A 54 -8.11 -6.37 23.73
CA GLU A 54 -6.66 -6.51 23.68
C GLU A 54 -5.99 -5.34 24.41
N ARG A 55 -4.92 -5.66 25.12
CA ARG A 55 -4.14 -4.65 25.86
C ARG A 55 -3.58 -3.57 24.93
N VAL A 56 -3.15 -3.96 23.73
CA VAL A 56 -2.63 -3.04 22.71
C VAL A 56 -3.71 -2.07 22.26
N ASP A 57 -4.93 -2.55 22.03
CA ASP A 57 -6.07 -1.69 21.65
C ASP A 57 -6.41 -0.69 22.77
N VAL A 58 -6.38 -1.12 24.03
CA VAL A 58 -6.63 -0.24 25.18
C VAL A 58 -5.54 0.82 25.31
N GLU A 59 -4.26 0.45 25.15
CA GLU A 59 -3.15 1.40 25.16
C GLU A 59 -3.26 2.42 24.00
N PHE A 60 -3.69 1.98 22.82
CA PHE A 60 -3.94 2.84 21.67
C PHE A 60 -5.16 3.76 21.88
N ASN A 61 -6.14 3.32 22.67
CA ASN A 61 -7.32 4.09 23.09
C ASN A 61 -7.09 4.88 24.39
N GLU A 62 -5.89 5.40 24.60
CA GLU A 62 -5.52 6.25 25.75
C GLU A 62 -5.79 5.60 27.12
N GLY A 63 -5.73 4.26 27.19
CA GLY A 63 -5.98 3.49 28.41
C GLY A 63 -7.47 3.20 28.68
N SER A 64 -8.39 3.62 27.81
CA SER A 64 -9.82 3.33 27.97
C SER A 64 -10.21 1.98 27.37
N GLU A 65 -10.89 1.13 28.16
CA GLU A 65 -11.47 -0.13 27.67
C GLU A 65 -12.70 0.06 26.76
N TRP A 66 -13.25 1.28 26.72
CA TRP A 66 -14.48 1.58 26.00
C TRP A 66 -14.24 2.63 24.93
N THR A 67 -14.82 2.39 23.76
CA THR A 67 -14.85 3.32 22.63
C THR A 67 -16.19 3.19 21.89
N THR A 68 -16.40 3.93 20.80
CA THR A 68 -17.57 3.74 19.93
C THR A 68 -17.16 3.17 18.57
N LEU A 69 -18.06 2.46 17.88
CA LEU A 69 -17.79 1.98 16.52
C LEU A 69 -17.33 3.10 15.60
N LYS A 70 -17.94 4.29 15.73
CA LYS A 70 -17.55 5.47 14.97
C LYS A 70 -16.14 5.95 15.32
N ASP A 71 -15.80 6.02 16.59
CA ASP A 71 -14.49 6.56 17.00
C ASP A 71 -13.36 5.57 16.69
N TRP A 72 -13.67 4.27 16.67
CA TRP A 72 -12.68 3.21 16.42
C TRP A 72 -12.51 2.83 14.95
N TYR A 73 -13.61 2.72 14.20
CA TYR A 73 -13.61 2.28 12.80
C TYR A 73 -14.06 3.37 11.81
N GLY A 74 -14.51 4.53 12.29
CA GLY A 74 -14.93 5.66 11.45
C GLY A 74 -16.25 5.41 10.70
N ASP A 75 -16.12 5.04 9.44
CA ASP A 75 -17.24 4.85 8.51
C ASP A 75 -17.24 3.43 7.90
N LEU A 76 -18.31 3.10 7.15
CA LEU A 76 -18.43 1.80 6.51
C LEU A 76 -17.29 1.50 5.52
N GLY A 77 -16.73 2.51 4.86
CA GLY A 77 -15.61 2.34 3.93
C GLY A 77 -14.34 1.95 4.67
N GLN A 78 -14.03 2.65 5.77
CA GLN A 78 -12.90 2.32 6.65
C GLN A 78 -13.08 0.93 7.30
N ALA A 79 -14.28 0.60 7.78
CA ALA A 79 -14.56 -0.74 8.29
C ALA A 79 -14.37 -1.82 7.20
N PHE A 80 -14.84 -1.58 5.98
CA PHE A 80 -14.61 -2.50 4.87
C PHE A 80 -13.12 -2.65 4.56
N HIS A 81 -12.34 -1.56 4.61
CA HIS A 81 -10.90 -1.63 4.45
C HIS A 81 -10.26 -2.54 5.50
N CYS A 82 -10.62 -2.36 6.77
CA CYS A 82 -10.06 -3.16 7.87
C CYS A 82 -10.42 -4.66 7.77
N PHE A 83 -11.68 -4.98 7.47
CA PHE A 83 -12.20 -6.34 7.61
C PHE A 83 -12.25 -7.15 6.31
N VAL A 84 -12.22 -6.50 5.16
CA VAL A 84 -12.35 -7.16 3.85
C VAL A 84 -11.14 -6.88 2.98
N HIS A 85 -10.84 -5.60 2.72
CA HIS A 85 -9.76 -5.24 1.81
C HIS A 85 -8.39 -5.68 2.34
N THR A 86 -8.01 -5.31 3.57
CA THR A 86 -6.69 -5.62 4.13
C THR A 86 -6.42 -7.13 4.21
N PRO A 87 -7.34 -8.00 4.67
CA PRO A 87 -7.12 -9.44 4.64
C PRO A 87 -6.92 -10.00 3.22
N VAL A 88 -7.71 -9.55 2.24
CA VAL A 88 -7.57 -9.99 0.85
C VAL A 88 -6.26 -9.48 0.25
N PHE A 89 -5.93 -8.22 0.50
CA PHE A 89 -4.66 -7.62 0.09
C PHE A 89 -3.48 -8.42 0.64
N ASN A 90 -3.46 -8.72 1.94
CA ASN A 90 -2.42 -9.54 2.57
C ASN A 90 -2.33 -10.95 1.96
N PHE A 91 -3.49 -11.57 1.69
CA PHE A 91 -3.55 -12.85 0.99
C PHE A 91 -2.93 -12.78 -0.41
N CYS A 92 -3.22 -11.72 -1.17
CA CYS A 92 -2.68 -11.48 -2.50
C CYS A 92 -1.17 -11.19 -2.46
N GLN A 93 -0.73 -10.32 -1.55
CA GLN A 93 0.68 -9.97 -1.32
C GLN A 93 1.52 -11.19 -0.95
N SER A 94 1.03 -12.06 -0.07
CA SER A 94 1.74 -13.30 0.30
C SER A 94 1.98 -14.27 -0.88
N ARG A 95 1.28 -14.08 -2.00
CA ARG A 95 1.40 -14.87 -3.24
C ARG A 95 2.20 -14.16 -4.33
N MET A 96 2.64 -12.94 -4.06
CA MET A 96 3.53 -12.20 -4.94
C MET A 96 4.97 -12.63 -4.70
N ARG A 97 5.71 -12.87 -5.77
CA ARG A 97 7.16 -13.07 -5.71
C ARG A 97 7.84 -11.79 -6.13
N CYS A 98 8.51 -11.15 -5.18
CA CYS A 98 9.31 -9.96 -5.44
C CYS A 98 10.76 -10.37 -5.72
N LYS A 99 11.33 -9.79 -6.76
CA LYS A 99 12.76 -9.88 -7.07
C LYS A 99 13.31 -8.47 -7.13
N TYR A 100 14.45 -8.28 -6.48
CA TYR A 100 15.14 -7.01 -6.44
C TYR A 100 16.49 -7.15 -7.14
N PHE A 101 16.79 -6.21 -8.02
CA PHE A 101 18.05 -6.14 -8.74
C PHE A 101 18.65 -4.76 -8.53
N ALA A 102 19.78 -4.68 -7.84
CA ALA A 102 20.54 -3.45 -7.76
C ALA A 102 21.18 -3.16 -9.12
N ILE A 103 21.13 -1.90 -9.54
CA ILE A 103 21.78 -1.41 -10.75
C ILE A 103 22.52 -0.11 -10.44
N GLU A 104 23.56 0.17 -11.22
CA GLU A 104 24.28 1.45 -11.12
C GLU A 104 23.37 2.61 -11.54
N TYR A 105 23.46 3.73 -10.83
CA TYR A 105 22.63 4.91 -11.09
C TYR A 105 22.77 5.44 -12.52
N LYS A 106 24.00 5.53 -13.03
CA LYS A 106 24.26 5.96 -14.42
C LYS A 106 23.57 5.04 -15.43
N LYS A 107 23.64 3.73 -15.19
CA LYS A 107 22.99 2.72 -16.03
C LYS A 107 21.47 2.80 -15.95
N ALA A 108 20.91 3.08 -14.77
CA ALA A 108 19.48 3.32 -14.61
C ALA A 108 19.03 4.54 -15.41
N LYS A 109 19.80 5.63 -15.37
CA LYS A 109 19.53 6.83 -16.16
C LYS A 109 19.53 6.51 -17.65
N GLU A 110 20.58 5.86 -18.16
CA GLU A 110 20.65 5.44 -19.57
C GLU A 110 19.45 4.59 -20.00
N LEU A 111 18.97 3.69 -19.13
CA LEU A 111 17.85 2.79 -19.43
C LEU A 111 16.47 3.47 -19.39
N PHE A 112 16.27 4.45 -18.49
CA PHE A 112 14.93 5.00 -18.20
C PHE A 112 14.76 6.48 -18.55
N TYR A 113 15.82 7.18 -19.00
CA TYR A 113 15.76 8.61 -19.29
C TYR A 113 14.73 8.97 -20.36
N GLU A 114 14.64 8.21 -21.46
CA GLU A 114 13.68 8.53 -22.53
C GLU A 114 12.22 8.39 -22.09
N GLN A 115 11.95 7.50 -21.13
CA GLN A 115 10.60 7.27 -20.61
C GLN A 115 10.19 8.32 -19.57
N ASP A 116 11.14 8.74 -18.73
CA ASP A 116 10.87 9.59 -17.56
C ASP A 116 11.79 10.83 -17.52
N ASN A 117 12.01 11.48 -18.67
CA ASN A 117 12.94 12.60 -18.80
C ASN A 117 12.68 13.73 -17.80
N ASP A 118 11.42 14.13 -17.62
CA ASP A 118 11.01 15.18 -16.68
C ASP A 118 11.40 14.86 -15.23
N PHE A 119 11.36 13.58 -14.85
CA PHE A 119 11.76 13.13 -13.52
C PHE A 119 13.29 13.19 -13.38
N TRP A 120 14.01 12.62 -14.33
CA TRP A 120 15.47 12.60 -14.32
C TRP A 120 16.09 14.00 -14.40
N ASP A 121 15.48 14.93 -15.13
CA ASP A 121 15.96 16.31 -15.25
C ASP A 121 15.76 17.10 -13.94
N LYS A 122 14.66 16.86 -13.22
CA LYS A 122 14.43 17.47 -11.89
C LYS A 122 15.38 16.92 -10.83
N GLU A 123 15.61 15.62 -10.83
CA GLU A 123 16.53 14.96 -9.88
C GLU A 123 17.99 15.43 -10.04
N ILE A 124 18.38 15.97 -11.22
CA ILE A 124 19.71 16.55 -11.46
C ILE A 124 19.83 17.97 -10.88
N LEU A 125 18.73 18.71 -10.77
CA LEU A 125 18.73 20.10 -10.30
C LEU A 125 18.75 20.22 -8.77
N ASP A 126 18.30 19.16 -8.07
CA ASP A 126 18.16 19.13 -6.61
C ASP A 126 19.24 18.28 -5.90
N ALA A 127 20.23 17.74 -6.64
CA ALA A 127 21.37 16.95 -6.12
C ALA A 127 22.69 17.73 -6.15
#